data_AF-X1DVL3-F1
#
_entry.id   AF-X1DVL3-F1
#
_cell.length_a   1.000
_cell.length_b   1.000
_cell.length_c   1.000
_cell.angle_alpha   90.00
_cell.angle_beta   90.00
_cell.angle_gamma   90.00
#
_symmetry.space_group_name_H-M   'P 1'
#
loop_
_entity.id
_entity.type
_entity.pdbx_description
1 polymer ?
#
loop_
_entity_poly.entity_id
_entity_poly.type
_entity_poly.pdbx_seq_one_letter_code
_entity_poly.pdbx_strand_id
1 'polypeptide(L)'
;MLPPKPFGLPMEKKIERGMVTAARGYIKPKQGMLGKEWTFDLHEGEDSYISMPVIPTVSTPEDVFGPEVIVLEFNIATQLYVRPSVLECGKGYYLYSAKTKTVTVMGTECIVTIYDLIAVYDSLSPSEWAFVGLGQEQINVKGSVLEGQMVEFGFSGFFGTSVCNPTVGYWIGKCSGYLTKEECEAANCYWWSSDGACHCAPEVVIECDNPTPHFSSGCELLLHCADNDGLINLDELNQSYSDYENGVITEEEFDFVSDAYIYGGVNVVCPGCWEAPPKKTVTFTPVPAGATVTVD
;
A
#
# COMPACT_ATOMS: atom_id res chain seq x y z
N MET A 1 10.32 -9.52 -12.13
CA MET A 1 9.93 -8.79 -13.35
C MET A 1 9.17 -7.55 -12.91
N LEU A 2 9.18 -6.44 -13.66
CA LEU A 2 8.25 -5.35 -13.36
C LEU A 2 6.94 -5.58 -14.13
N PRO A 3 5.78 -5.24 -13.55
CA PRO A 3 4.51 -5.31 -14.27
C PRO A 3 4.58 -4.55 -15.60
N PRO A 4 3.96 -5.08 -16.67
CA PRO A 4 3.93 -4.42 -17.96
C PRO A 4 3.26 -3.04 -17.86
N LYS A 5 3.93 -2.00 -18.34
CA LYS A 5 3.32 -0.67 -18.51
C LYS A 5 2.65 -0.58 -19.88
N PRO A 6 1.53 0.16 -20.02
CA PRO A 6 0.97 0.44 -21.35
C PRO A 6 1.98 1.24 -22.18
N PHE A 7 2.49 0.64 -23.26
CA PHE A 7 3.45 1.27 -24.17
C PHE A 7 2.77 2.27 -25.11
N GLY A 8 3.42 3.40 -25.41
CA GLY A 8 3.07 4.24 -26.57
C GLY A 8 2.09 5.39 -26.34
N LEU A 9 1.72 5.70 -25.09
CA LEU A 9 1.07 6.99 -24.77
C LEU A 9 2.16 8.06 -24.58
N PRO A 10 1.94 9.32 -24.98
CA PRO A 10 3.00 10.35 -25.05
C PRO A 10 3.61 10.62 -23.66
N MET A 11 4.70 9.92 -23.35
CA MET A 11 5.49 10.09 -22.12
C MET A 11 6.47 11.27 -22.21
N GLU A 12 6.62 11.90 -23.37
CA GLU A 12 7.73 12.83 -23.67
C GLU A 12 7.75 14.14 -22.84
N LYS A 13 6.88 14.33 -21.83
CA LYS A 13 6.92 15.49 -20.94
C LYS A 13 6.77 15.23 -19.43
N LYS A 14 6.69 13.97 -18.97
CA LYS A 14 6.27 13.70 -17.57
C LYS A 14 7.39 13.62 -16.52
N ILE A 15 8.68 13.70 -16.86
CA ILE A 15 9.76 13.61 -15.87
C ILE A 15 9.89 14.89 -15.00
N GLU A 16 9.32 16.04 -15.40
CA GLU A 16 9.49 17.30 -14.66
C GLU A 16 8.32 17.66 -13.70
N ARG A 17 7.25 16.86 -13.63
CA ARG A 17 6.15 17.07 -12.68
C ARG A 17 5.82 15.75 -12.01
N GLY A 18 6.48 15.47 -10.90
CA GLY A 18 6.26 14.28 -10.09
C GLY A 18 4.86 14.22 -9.50
N MET A 19 3.88 13.78 -10.29
CA MET A 19 2.53 13.45 -9.86
C MET A 19 2.01 12.30 -10.74
N VAL A 20 2.26 11.08 -10.28
CA VAL A 20 1.44 9.91 -10.60
C VAL A 20 0.52 9.74 -9.41
N THR A 21 -0.68 10.29 -9.49
CA THR A 21 -1.72 10.00 -8.50
C THR A 21 -2.44 8.76 -8.99
N ALA A 22 -2.32 7.65 -8.29
CA ALA A 22 -3.35 6.61 -8.40
C ALA A 22 -4.69 7.34 -8.18
N ALA A 23 -5.61 7.26 -9.13
CA ALA A 23 -6.95 7.81 -8.92
C ALA A 23 -7.51 7.17 -7.65
N ARG A 24 -7.44 7.90 -6.55
CA ARG A 24 -8.10 7.52 -5.30
C ARG A 24 -9.58 7.70 -5.58
N GLY A 25 -10.25 6.61 -5.94
CA GLY A 25 -11.70 6.56 -5.92
C GLY A 25 -12.14 6.87 -4.49
N TYR A 26 -12.66 8.06 -4.25
CA TYR A 26 -13.20 8.39 -2.94
C TYR A 26 -14.63 7.86 -2.85
N ILE A 27 -14.87 6.97 -1.89
CA ILE A 27 -16.22 6.53 -1.56
C ILE A 27 -16.92 7.72 -0.86
N LYS A 28 -17.96 8.27 -1.49
CA LYS A 28 -18.98 9.03 -0.77
C LYS A 28 -20.22 8.15 -0.68
N PRO A 29 -20.41 7.37 0.40
CA PRO A 29 -21.63 6.62 0.56
C PRO A 29 -22.78 7.62 0.77
N LYS A 30 -23.63 7.80 -0.23
CA LYS A 30 -24.92 8.47 -0.03
C LYS A 30 -25.86 7.49 0.65
N GLN A 31 -26.05 7.69 1.96
CA GLN A 31 -26.99 6.95 2.77
C GLN A 31 -28.42 7.17 2.23
N GLY A 32 -29.10 6.12 1.76
CA GLY A 32 -30.53 6.15 1.44
C GLY A 32 -30.97 5.72 0.04
N MET A 33 -30.08 5.27 -0.85
CA MET A 33 -30.47 4.68 -2.15
C MET A 33 -30.13 3.19 -2.22
N LEU A 34 -31.01 2.41 -2.84
CA LEU A 34 -31.01 0.95 -2.96
C LEU A 34 -29.85 0.36 -3.82
N GLY A 35 -28.73 1.07 -3.94
CA GLY A 35 -27.50 0.63 -4.59
C GLY A 35 -26.32 1.51 -4.16
N LYS A 36 -25.14 0.91 -3.97
CA LYS A 36 -23.91 1.65 -3.66
C LYS A 36 -23.45 2.42 -4.91
N GLU A 37 -23.33 3.74 -4.77
CA GLU A 37 -22.80 4.66 -5.78
C GLU A 37 -21.28 4.76 -5.62
N TRP A 38 -20.53 4.59 -6.71
CA TRP A 38 -19.07 4.67 -6.71
C TRP A 38 -18.62 5.81 -7.63
N THR A 39 -17.66 6.62 -7.17
CA THR A 39 -17.17 7.78 -7.92
C THR A 39 -15.68 7.64 -8.18
N PHE A 40 -15.29 7.85 -9.43
CA PHE A 40 -13.92 7.88 -9.92
C PHE A 40 -13.57 9.30 -10.32
N ASP A 41 -12.55 9.86 -9.68
CA ASP A 41 -11.96 11.15 -10.07
C ASP A 41 -10.72 10.88 -10.93
N LEU A 42 -10.83 11.17 -12.21
CA LEU A 42 -9.75 11.06 -13.19
C LEU A 42 -9.11 12.43 -13.33
N HIS A 43 -7.82 12.54 -13.03
CA HIS A 43 -7.08 13.78 -13.17
C HIS A 43 -6.50 13.95 -14.58
N GLU A 44 -6.43 15.19 -15.04
CA GLU A 44 -5.90 15.53 -16.36
C GLU A 44 -4.46 15.03 -16.54
N GLY A 45 -4.26 14.18 -17.55
CA GLY A 45 -2.96 13.69 -17.94
C GLY A 45 -2.39 12.64 -17.00
N GLU A 46 -3.15 12.14 -16.03
CA GLU A 46 -2.69 11.14 -15.07
C GLU A 46 -3.11 9.72 -15.47
N ASP A 47 -2.35 8.75 -14.96
CA ASP A 47 -2.52 7.32 -15.21
C ASP A 47 -3.25 6.71 -14.02
N SER A 48 -4.41 6.10 -14.27
CA SER A 48 -5.28 5.56 -13.23
C SER A 48 -5.41 4.04 -13.35
N TYR A 49 -5.21 3.32 -12.26
CA TYR A 49 -5.30 1.85 -12.21
C TYR A 49 -6.47 1.49 -11.31
N ILE A 50 -7.60 1.10 -11.89
CA ILE A 50 -8.86 0.94 -11.17
C ILE A 50 -9.40 -0.48 -11.23
N SER A 51 -10.37 -0.75 -10.34
CA SER A 51 -11.30 -1.86 -10.45
C SER A 51 -12.74 -1.38 -10.51
N MET A 52 -13.63 -2.24 -10.99
CA MET A 52 -15.07 -1.99 -11.02
C MET A 52 -15.77 -2.67 -9.82
N PRO A 53 -16.08 -1.93 -8.73
CA PRO A 53 -16.80 -2.50 -7.58
C PRO A 53 -18.27 -2.81 -7.90
N VAL A 54 -18.79 -2.21 -8.97
CA VAL A 54 -20.11 -2.51 -9.54
C VAL A 54 -19.98 -2.63 -11.05
N ILE A 55 -20.77 -3.51 -11.64
CA ILE A 55 -20.91 -3.64 -13.09
C ILE A 55 -22.13 -2.85 -13.53
N PRO A 56 -21.95 -1.73 -14.24
CA PRO A 56 -23.06 -0.90 -14.70
C PRO A 56 -23.91 -1.63 -15.73
N THR A 57 -25.21 -1.28 -15.79
CA THR A 57 -26.15 -1.87 -16.76
C THR A 57 -25.70 -1.66 -18.21
N VAL A 58 -25.10 -0.50 -18.48
CA VAL A 58 -24.31 -0.25 -19.69
C VAL A 58 -22.84 -0.40 -19.32
N SER A 59 -22.18 -1.42 -19.85
CA SER A 59 -20.82 -1.79 -19.45
C SER A 59 -19.77 -1.52 -20.52
N THR A 60 -20.10 -0.82 -21.61
CA THR A 60 -19.03 -0.42 -22.55
C THR A 60 -18.18 0.68 -21.91
N PRO A 61 -16.85 0.67 -22.12
CA PRO A 61 -15.99 1.70 -21.56
C PRO A 61 -16.39 3.12 -21.96
N GLU A 62 -16.81 3.33 -23.21
CA GLU A 62 -17.22 4.64 -23.71
C GLU A 62 -18.53 5.13 -23.10
N ASP A 63 -19.49 4.25 -22.81
CA ASP A 63 -20.75 4.64 -22.14
C ASP A 63 -20.51 5.01 -20.67
N VAL A 64 -19.55 4.36 -20.02
CA VAL A 64 -19.24 4.57 -18.59
C VAL A 64 -18.31 5.77 -18.39
N PHE A 65 -17.18 5.77 -19.08
CA PHE A 65 -16.11 6.75 -18.88
C PHE A 65 -16.08 7.84 -19.95
N GLY A 66 -16.87 7.75 -21.02
CA GLY A 66 -16.86 8.65 -22.16
C GLY A 66 -15.81 8.28 -23.22
N PRO A 67 -16.05 8.63 -24.50
CA PRO A 67 -15.16 8.27 -25.62
C PRO A 67 -13.78 8.94 -25.57
N GLU A 68 -13.61 9.96 -24.74
CA GLU A 68 -12.34 10.67 -24.54
C GLU A 68 -11.40 9.98 -23.56
N VAL A 69 -11.90 9.06 -22.73
CA VAL A 69 -11.09 8.31 -21.77
C VAL A 69 -10.55 7.06 -22.44
N ILE A 70 -9.24 6.88 -22.39
CA ILE A 70 -8.61 5.64 -22.83
C ILE A 70 -8.80 4.63 -21.71
N VAL A 71 -9.47 3.53 -22.02
CA VAL A 71 -9.65 2.39 -21.11
C VAL A 71 -8.98 1.17 -21.71
N LEU A 72 -8.09 0.54 -20.94
CA LEU A 72 -7.37 -0.66 -21.35
C LEU A 72 -7.49 -1.73 -20.26
N GLU A 73 -7.64 -2.98 -20.67
CA GLU A 73 -7.49 -4.16 -19.81
C GLU A 73 -6.20 -4.91 -20.17
N PHE A 74 -5.65 -5.67 -19.24
CA PHE A 74 -4.49 -6.50 -19.50
C PHE A 74 -4.91 -7.91 -19.92
N ASN A 75 -4.53 -8.32 -21.13
CA ASN A 75 -4.81 -9.66 -21.62
C ASN A 75 -3.72 -10.62 -21.16
N ILE A 76 -4.07 -11.56 -20.27
CA ILE A 76 -3.12 -12.54 -19.70
C ILE A 76 -2.51 -13.42 -20.79
N ALA A 77 -3.29 -13.87 -21.77
CA ALA A 77 -2.78 -14.79 -22.80
C ALA A 77 -1.75 -14.15 -23.73
N THR A 78 -1.86 -12.85 -24.00
CA THR A 78 -0.92 -12.12 -24.87
C THR A 78 0.10 -11.30 -24.08
N GLN A 79 -0.08 -11.14 -22.77
CA GLN A 79 0.69 -10.26 -21.90
C GLN A 79 0.72 -8.81 -22.41
N LEU A 80 -0.37 -8.34 -23.03
CA LEU A 80 -0.49 -7.01 -23.61
C LEU A 80 -1.78 -6.32 -23.20
N TYR A 81 -1.73 -4.99 -23.17
CA TYR A 81 -2.93 -4.17 -23.02
C TYR A 81 -3.80 -4.18 -24.28
N VAL A 82 -5.09 -4.31 -24.09
CA VAL A 82 -6.11 -4.29 -25.15
C VAL A 82 -7.27 -3.39 -24.74
N ARG A 83 -8.05 -2.90 -25.71
CA ARG A 83 -9.29 -2.18 -25.43
C ARG A 83 -10.40 -3.19 -25.11
N PRO A 84 -10.99 -3.17 -23.91
CA PRO A 84 -12.12 -4.03 -23.61
C PRO A 84 -13.36 -3.57 -24.40
N SER A 85 -14.19 -4.52 -24.84
CA SER A 85 -15.51 -4.21 -25.39
C SER A 85 -16.57 -4.02 -24.30
N VAL A 86 -16.33 -4.62 -23.13
CA VAL A 86 -17.19 -4.56 -21.94
C VAL A 86 -16.35 -4.55 -20.68
N LEU A 87 -16.83 -3.85 -19.66
CA LEU A 87 -16.29 -3.90 -18.30
C LEU A 87 -16.87 -5.11 -17.58
N GLU A 88 -16.00 -5.87 -16.91
CA GLU A 88 -16.30 -7.14 -16.28
C GLU A 88 -15.81 -7.14 -14.83
N CYS A 89 -16.47 -7.94 -14.00
CA CYS A 89 -16.09 -8.13 -12.61
C CYS A 89 -14.77 -8.89 -12.50
N GLY A 90 -13.94 -8.55 -11.53
CA GLY A 90 -12.64 -9.20 -11.30
C GLY A 90 -11.48 -8.66 -12.15
N LYS A 91 -11.74 -7.80 -13.13
CA LYS A 91 -10.72 -7.21 -14.00
C LYS A 91 -10.20 -5.87 -13.49
N GLY A 92 -8.90 -5.64 -13.68
CA GLY A 92 -8.26 -4.34 -13.51
C GLY A 92 -8.26 -3.55 -14.81
N TYR A 93 -8.42 -2.23 -14.72
CA TYR A 93 -8.46 -1.32 -15.87
C TYR A 93 -7.47 -0.17 -15.72
N TYR A 94 -6.69 0.06 -16.78
CA TYR A 94 -5.88 1.26 -16.92
C TYR A 94 -6.73 2.33 -17.60
N LEU A 95 -6.80 3.50 -16.98
CA LEU A 95 -7.53 4.65 -17.45
C LEU A 95 -6.56 5.82 -17.67
N TYR A 96 -6.75 6.53 -18.78
CA TYR A 96 -6.09 7.80 -19.02
C TYR A 96 -7.10 8.80 -19.55
N SER A 97 -7.12 9.98 -18.93
CA SER A 97 -7.98 11.08 -19.36
C SER A 97 -7.16 12.32 -19.70
N ALA A 98 -7.38 12.88 -20.89
CA ALA A 98 -6.73 14.11 -21.31
C ALA A 98 -7.28 15.37 -20.61
N LYS A 99 -8.32 15.22 -19.76
CA LYS A 99 -8.93 16.29 -18.97
C LYS A 99 -9.43 15.73 -17.64
N THR A 100 -9.51 16.57 -16.61
CA THR A 100 -10.14 16.16 -15.35
C THR A 100 -11.59 15.76 -15.57
N LYS A 101 -11.98 14.60 -15.04
CA LYS A 101 -13.32 14.06 -15.16
C LYS A 101 -13.72 13.31 -13.90
N THR A 102 -14.93 13.55 -13.43
CA THR A 102 -15.55 12.75 -12.37
C THR A 102 -16.61 11.85 -12.99
N VAL A 103 -16.52 10.56 -12.72
CA VAL A 103 -17.44 9.53 -13.24
C VAL A 103 -18.10 8.83 -12.07
N THR A 104 -19.43 8.80 -12.08
CA THR A 104 -20.22 8.09 -11.08
C THR A 104 -20.82 6.85 -11.71
N VAL A 105 -20.61 5.70 -11.08
CA VAL A 105 -21.05 4.39 -11.57
C VAL A 105 -21.98 3.76 -10.53
N MET A 106 -23.09 3.23 -11.03
CA MET A 106 -24.04 2.41 -10.29
C MET A 106 -24.31 1.15 -11.10
N GLY A 107 -24.56 0.04 -10.43
CA GLY A 107 -24.76 -1.22 -11.12
C GLY A 107 -24.99 -2.40 -10.19
N THR A 108 -24.85 -3.60 -10.74
CA THR A 108 -24.87 -4.84 -9.97
C THR A 108 -23.55 -4.98 -9.21
N GLU A 109 -23.60 -5.47 -7.97
CA GLU A 109 -22.41 -5.64 -7.16
C GLU A 109 -21.43 -6.62 -7.82
N CYS A 110 -20.16 -6.22 -7.92
CA CYS A 110 -19.08 -7.12 -8.28
C CYS A 110 -18.56 -7.76 -7.00
N ILE A 111 -18.64 -9.09 -6.93
CA ILE A 111 -18.15 -9.88 -5.80
C ILE A 111 -16.91 -10.63 -6.29
N VAL A 112 -15.78 -10.33 -5.67
CA VAL A 112 -14.49 -10.98 -5.91
C VAL A 112 -14.00 -11.46 -4.55
N THR A 113 -13.63 -12.72 -4.46
CA THR A 113 -13.10 -13.33 -3.25
C THR A 113 -11.60 -13.56 -3.39
N ILE A 114 -10.92 -13.82 -2.27
CA ILE A 114 -9.52 -14.23 -2.31
C ILE A 114 -9.29 -15.49 -3.17
N TYR A 115 -10.26 -16.42 -3.20
CA TYR A 115 -10.16 -17.64 -4.01
C TYR A 115 -10.20 -17.36 -5.51
N ASP A 116 -10.95 -16.35 -5.94
CA ASP A 116 -10.97 -15.93 -7.34
C ASP A 116 -9.59 -15.37 -7.75
N LEU A 117 -8.95 -14.60 -6.86
CA LEU A 117 -7.60 -14.08 -7.08
C LEU A 117 -6.54 -15.18 -7.07
N ILE A 118 -6.64 -16.16 -6.16
CA ILE A 118 -5.77 -17.34 -6.13
C ILE A 118 -5.94 -18.15 -7.42
N ALA A 119 -7.16 -18.31 -7.93
CA ALA A 119 -7.39 -19.01 -9.19
C ALA A 119 -6.71 -18.29 -10.37
N VAL A 120 -6.73 -16.95 -10.41
CA VAL A 120 -5.97 -16.17 -11.40
C VAL A 120 -4.47 -16.44 -11.23
N TYR A 121 -3.94 -16.32 -10.02
CA TYR A 121 -2.53 -16.58 -9.74
C TYR A 121 -2.09 -18.00 -10.12
N ASP A 122 -2.90 -19.02 -9.88
CA ASP A 122 -2.62 -20.41 -10.24
C ASP A 122 -2.69 -20.68 -11.74
N SER A 123 -3.38 -19.83 -12.50
CA SER A 123 -3.40 -19.91 -13.96
C SER A 123 -2.15 -19.30 -14.62
N LEU A 124 -1.36 -18.51 -13.89
CA LEU A 124 -0.16 -17.86 -14.42
C LEU A 124 1.03 -18.82 -14.48
N SER A 125 1.74 -18.78 -15.60
CA SER A 125 3.07 -19.35 -15.74
C SER A 125 4.10 -18.48 -15.00
N PRO A 126 5.28 -19.01 -14.62
CA PRO A 126 6.35 -18.21 -14.05
C PRO A 126 6.68 -16.99 -14.93
N SER A 127 6.84 -15.82 -14.31
CA SER A 127 7.01 -14.52 -14.97
C SER A 127 5.79 -13.98 -15.75
N GLU A 128 4.61 -14.60 -15.68
CA GLU A 128 3.39 -13.98 -16.19
C GLU A 128 2.74 -13.07 -15.15
N TRP A 129 2.02 -12.07 -15.67
CA TRP A 129 1.24 -11.13 -14.88
C TRP A 129 -0.24 -11.20 -15.25
N ALA A 130 -1.08 -10.84 -14.28
CA ALA A 130 -2.48 -10.51 -14.47
C ALA A 130 -2.75 -9.14 -13.86
N PHE A 131 -3.65 -8.37 -14.49
CA PHE A 131 -4.16 -7.14 -13.90
C PHE A 131 -5.61 -7.35 -13.49
N VAL A 132 -5.82 -7.42 -12.18
CA VAL A 132 -7.09 -7.78 -11.55
C VAL A 132 -7.69 -6.58 -10.84
N GLY A 133 -8.98 -6.68 -10.57
CA GLY A 133 -9.71 -5.67 -9.85
C GLY A 133 -10.57 -6.29 -8.78
N LEU A 134 -10.64 -5.64 -7.63
CA LEU A 134 -11.52 -6.07 -6.56
C LEU A 134 -12.96 -5.66 -6.82
N GLY A 135 -13.87 -6.39 -6.17
CA GLY A 135 -15.26 -6.03 -6.03
C GLY A 135 -15.48 -4.87 -5.04
N GLN A 136 -16.56 -4.95 -4.27
CA GLN A 136 -16.92 -3.90 -3.30
C GLN A 136 -16.22 -3.98 -1.96
N GLU A 137 -15.57 -5.10 -1.67
CA GLU A 137 -14.99 -5.40 -0.37
C GLU A 137 -13.48 -5.40 -0.44
N GLN A 138 -12.88 -5.04 0.69
CA GLN A 138 -11.45 -5.15 0.89
C GLN A 138 -11.07 -6.63 1.00
N ILE A 139 -9.92 -7.01 0.44
CA ILE A 139 -9.37 -8.37 0.55
C ILE A 139 -8.02 -8.29 1.24
N ASN A 140 -7.88 -9.00 2.36
CA ASN A 140 -6.59 -9.21 3.02
C ASN A 140 -5.93 -10.47 2.43
N VAL A 141 -4.73 -10.32 1.88
CA VAL A 141 -3.94 -11.40 1.26
C VAL A 141 -2.80 -11.90 2.16
N LYS A 142 -2.61 -11.32 3.34
CA LYS A 142 -1.61 -11.75 4.32
C LYS A 142 -1.81 -13.21 4.72
N GLY A 143 -0.71 -13.94 4.85
CA GLY A 143 -0.68 -15.37 5.13
C GLY A 143 -1.19 -16.26 4.00
N SER A 144 -1.52 -15.68 2.83
CA SER A 144 -1.96 -16.43 1.65
C SER A 144 -0.83 -16.56 0.63
N VAL A 145 -1.04 -17.39 -0.39
CA VAL A 145 -0.11 -17.52 -1.53
C VAL A 145 0.03 -16.26 -2.37
N LEU A 146 -0.81 -15.24 -2.15
CA LEU A 146 -0.77 -13.95 -2.83
C LEU A 146 0.09 -12.91 -2.09
N GLU A 147 0.50 -13.18 -0.84
CA GLU A 147 1.38 -12.28 -0.08
C GLU A 147 2.72 -12.09 -0.81
N GLY A 148 3.08 -10.82 -1.06
CA GLY A 148 4.24 -10.45 -1.89
C GLY A 148 4.13 -10.79 -3.39
N GLN A 149 3.04 -11.42 -3.85
CA GLN A 149 2.76 -11.67 -5.27
C GLN A 149 1.81 -10.63 -5.87
N MET A 150 1.06 -9.94 -5.00
CA MET A 150 0.12 -8.88 -5.35
C MET A 150 0.75 -7.51 -5.12
N VAL A 151 0.73 -6.67 -6.15
CA VAL A 151 1.34 -5.33 -6.12
C VAL A 151 0.39 -4.25 -6.61
N GLU A 152 0.46 -3.09 -5.95
CA GLU A 152 -0.23 -1.87 -6.34
C GLU A 152 0.75 -0.94 -7.08
N PHE A 153 0.23 -0.11 -7.99
CA PHE A 153 1.01 0.97 -8.59
C PHE A 153 0.79 2.29 -7.84
N GLY A 154 1.82 2.74 -7.12
CA GLY A 154 1.84 3.99 -6.38
C GLY A 154 2.80 5.03 -6.96
N PHE A 155 2.93 6.14 -6.24
CA PHE A 155 3.74 7.31 -6.63
C PHE A 155 5.21 6.97 -6.94
N SER A 156 5.80 6.07 -6.15
CA SER A 156 7.21 5.69 -6.20
C SER A 156 7.47 4.38 -6.96
N GLY A 157 6.44 3.78 -7.58
CA GLY A 157 6.56 2.51 -8.31
C GLY A 157 5.57 1.44 -7.84
N PHE A 158 5.99 0.18 -7.91
CA PHE A 158 5.18 -0.95 -7.46
C PHE A 158 5.53 -1.33 -6.03
N PHE A 159 4.51 -1.53 -5.20
CA PHE A 159 4.67 -1.93 -3.80
C PHE A 159 3.83 -3.16 -3.53
N GLY A 160 4.37 -4.07 -2.71
CA GLY A 160 3.60 -5.16 -2.16
C GLY A 160 2.48 -4.60 -1.29
N THR A 161 1.34 -5.30 -1.26
CA THR A 161 0.26 -4.97 -0.35
C THR A 161 -0.30 -6.22 0.27
N SER A 162 -0.59 -6.14 1.57
CA SER A 162 -1.31 -7.17 2.32
C SER A 162 -2.81 -6.92 2.30
N VAL A 163 -3.25 -5.69 1.98
CA VAL A 163 -4.64 -5.28 2.06
C VAL A 163 -5.05 -4.53 0.79
N CYS A 164 -5.95 -5.15 0.05
CA CYS A 164 -6.34 -4.70 -1.28
C CYS A 164 -7.70 -4.02 -1.18
N ASN A 165 -7.80 -2.78 -1.64
CA ASN A 165 -8.98 -1.95 -1.50
C ASN A 165 -9.89 -2.01 -2.74
N PRO A 166 -11.21 -1.82 -2.56
CA PRO A 166 -12.12 -1.58 -3.68
C PRO A 166 -11.66 -0.40 -4.53
N THR A 167 -12.08 -0.37 -5.80
CA THR A 167 -11.77 0.66 -6.80
C THR A 167 -10.33 0.70 -7.30
N VAL A 168 -9.40 -0.03 -6.68
CA VAL A 168 -7.99 -0.07 -7.08
C VAL A 168 -7.73 -1.32 -7.92
N GLY A 169 -7.01 -1.14 -9.03
CA GLY A 169 -6.51 -2.25 -9.83
C GLY A 169 -5.17 -2.75 -9.28
N TYR A 170 -5.01 -4.06 -9.19
CA TYR A 170 -3.81 -4.71 -8.66
C TYR A 170 -3.18 -5.63 -9.70
N TRP A 171 -1.86 -5.74 -9.64
CA TRP A 171 -1.11 -6.71 -10.41
C TRP A 171 -0.85 -7.95 -9.59
N ILE A 172 -1.12 -9.11 -10.15
CA ILE A 172 -0.70 -10.41 -9.61
C ILE A 172 0.38 -10.94 -10.53
N GLY A 173 1.55 -11.27 -9.99
CA GLY A 173 2.62 -11.93 -10.73
C GLY A 173 2.92 -13.33 -10.18
N LYS A 174 3.53 -14.19 -11.00
CA LYS A 174 4.02 -15.50 -10.57
C LYS A 174 5.54 -15.51 -10.45
N CYS A 175 6.06 -15.12 -9.29
CA CYS A 175 7.50 -15.23 -8.98
C CYS A 175 7.85 -16.48 -8.15
N SER A 176 6.89 -17.07 -7.44
CA SER A 176 7.09 -18.27 -6.59
C SER A 176 7.55 -19.55 -7.33
N GLY A 177 7.56 -19.54 -8.68
CA GLY A 177 8.08 -20.66 -9.47
C GLY A 177 9.60 -20.83 -9.39
N TYR A 178 10.33 -19.85 -8.84
CA TYR A 178 11.78 -19.89 -8.66
C TYR A 178 12.14 -20.29 -7.24
N LEU A 179 12.88 -21.39 -7.09
CA LEU A 179 13.19 -22.01 -5.80
C LEU A 179 14.57 -21.60 -5.27
N THR A 180 15.31 -20.81 -6.04
CA THR A 180 16.63 -20.30 -5.68
C THR A 180 16.69 -18.79 -5.84
N LYS A 181 17.53 -18.15 -5.04
CA LYS A 181 17.77 -16.70 -5.11
C LYS A 181 18.25 -16.29 -6.50
N GLU A 182 19.17 -17.06 -7.07
CA GLU A 182 19.75 -16.77 -8.38
C GLU A 182 18.70 -16.81 -9.50
N GLU A 183 17.82 -17.82 -9.51
CA GLU A 183 16.73 -17.90 -10.50
C GLU A 183 15.71 -16.78 -10.31
N CYS A 184 15.38 -16.46 -9.06
CA CYS A 184 14.45 -15.39 -8.70
C CYS A 184 14.93 -14.02 -9.20
N GLU A 185 16.18 -13.67 -8.88
CA GLU A 185 16.79 -12.41 -9.29
C GLU A 185 17.00 -12.34 -10.81
N ALA A 186 17.34 -13.46 -11.46
CA ALA A 186 17.45 -13.54 -12.92
C ALA A 186 16.10 -13.29 -13.62
N ALA A 187 14.98 -13.65 -12.98
CA ALA A 187 13.63 -13.32 -13.42
C ALA A 187 13.21 -11.87 -13.04
N ASN A 188 14.14 -11.06 -12.52
CA ASN A 188 13.92 -9.72 -11.97
C ASN A 188 12.93 -9.69 -10.79
N CYS A 189 12.66 -10.82 -10.15
CA CYS A 189 11.82 -10.90 -8.95
C CYS A 189 12.67 -10.58 -7.71
N TYR A 190 12.05 -10.62 -6.53
CA TYR A 190 12.70 -10.28 -5.26
C TYR A 190 12.75 -11.51 -4.36
N TRP A 191 13.95 -11.88 -3.92
CA TRP A 191 14.12 -12.96 -2.95
C TRP A 191 13.91 -12.42 -1.53
N TRP A 192 12.89 -12.91 -0.84
CA TRP A 192 12.64 -12.56 0.55
C TRP A 192 13.46 -13.47 1.44
N SER A 193 14.28 -12.87 2.30
CA SER A 193 15.19 -13.65 3.15
C SER A 193 14.49 -14.20 4.38
N SER A 194 13.38 -13.56 4.80
CA SER A 194 12.57 -13.98 5.93
C SER A 194 11.89 -15.34 5.74
N ASP A 195 11.38 -15.62 4.54
CA ASP A 195 10.70 -16.88 4.22
C ASP A 195 11.48 -17.78 3.25
N GLY A 196 12.55 -17.26 2.65
CA GLY A 196 13.36 -18.01 1.68
C GLY A 196 12.60 -18.33 0.39
N ALA A 197 11.72 -17.42 -0.06
CA ALA A 197 10.94 -17.57 -1.27
C ALA A 197 11.09 -16.37 -2.23
N CYS A 198 10.53 -16.52 -3.43
CA CYS A 198 10.61 -15.53 -4.50
C CYS A 198 9.27 -14.77 -4.67
N HIS A 199 9.35 -13.45 -4.66
CA HIS A 199 8.21 -12.52 -4.63
C HIS A 199 8.24 -11.51 -5.77
N CYS A 200 7.06 -10.99 -6.08
CA CYS A 200 6.86 -9.97 -7.11
C CYS A 200 7.17 -8.56 -6.61
N ALA A 201 7.16 -8.36 -5.30
CA ALA A 201 7.49 -7.11 -4.64
C ALA A 201 8.76 -7.24 -3.79
N PRO A 202 9.53 -6.17 -3.58
CA PRO A 202 10.60 -6.19 -2.59
C PRO A 202 10.03 -6.43 -1.20
N GLU A 203 10.84 -7.07 -0.35
CA GLU A 203 10.54 -7.22 1.08
C GLU A 203 10.54 -5.83 1.70
N VAL A 204 9.46 -5.44 2.38
CA VAL A 204 9.42 -4.18 3.12
C VAL A 204 10.08 -4.45 4.47
N VAL A 205 11.38 -4.22 4.53
CA VAL A 205 12.16 -4.30 5.77
C VAL A 205 12.30 -2.89 6.33
N ILE A 206 11.72 -2.65 7.51
CA ILE A 206 11.96 -1.42 8.25
C ILE A 206 13.33 -1.51 8.90
N GLU A 207 14.22 -0.58 8.55
CA GLU A 207 15.56 -0.46 9.14
C GLU A 207 15.67 0.83 9.95
N CYS A 208 16.59 0.85 10.90
CA CYS A 208 16.75 1.97 11.84
C CYS A 208 17.02 3.31 11.16
N ASP A 209 17.87 3.34 10.12
CA ASP A 209 18.36 4.57 9.50
C ASP A 209 17.70 4.91 8.16
N ASN A 210 16.86 4.01 7.63
CA ASN A 210 16.20 4.22 6.33
C ASN A 210 14.78 4.77 6.50
N PRO A 211 14.31 5.65 5.59
CA PRO A 211 12.94 6.13 5.61
C PRO A 211 11.92 5.00 5.59
N THR A 212 10.87 5.16 6.36
CA THR A 212 9.69 4.30 6.36
C THR A 212 8.58 4.96 5.54
N PRO A 213 7.45 4.28 5.29
CA PRO A 213 6.31 4.90 4.62
C PRO A 213 5.84 6.22 5.24
N HIS A 214 5.89 6.36 6.58
CA HIS A 214 5.38 7.54 7.29
C HIS A 214 6.44 8.37 8.03
N PHE A 215 7.66 7.87 8.20
CA PHE A 215 8.71 8.54 8.97
C PHE A 215 10.03 8.64 8.19
N SER A 216 10.89 9.60 8.56
CA SER A 216 12.19 9.78 7.88
C SER A 216 13.20 8.69 8.20
N SER A 217 12.95 7.89 9.25
CA SER A 217 13.76 6.73 9.64
C SER A 217 12.98 5.77 10.54
N GLY A 218 13.41 4.50 10.64
CA GLY A 218 12.90 3.57 11.65
C GLY A 218 13.14 4.08 13.09
N CYS A 219 14.24 4.81 13.34
CA CYS A 219 14.45 5.51 14.61
C CYS A 219 13.32 6.49 14.91
N GLU A 220 12.94 7.33 13.95
CA GLU A 220 11.90 8.35 14.15
C GLU A 220 10.54 7.70 14.40
N LEU A 221 10.22 6.61 13.72
CA LEU A 221 9.04 5.78 14.01
C LEU A 221 9.05 5.28 15.46
N LEU A 222 10.13 4.65 15.91
CA LEU A 222 10.22 4.13 17.29
C LEU A 222 10.11 5.25 18.33
N LEU A 223 10.74 6.40 18.09
CA LEU A 223 10.67 7.56 18.97
C LEU A 223 9.31 8.26 18.94
N HIS A 224 8.56 8.16 17.84
CA HIS A 224 7.19 8.65 17.77
C HIS A 224 6.26 7.85 18.67
N CYS A 225 6.45 6.52 18.73
CA CYS A 225 5.63 5.61 19.52
C CYS A 225 6.00 5.59 21.02
N ALA A 226 7.27 5.85 21.38
CA ALA A 226 7.74 5.86 22.76
C ALA A 226 7.47 7.19 23.50
N ASP A 227 7.17 7.16 24.80
CA ASP A 227 6.93 8.34 25.64
C ASP A 227 8.22 9.09 26.08
N ASN A 228 9.32 8.88 25.36
CA ASN A 228 10.68 9.36 25.61
C ASN A 228 11.44 8.65 26.75
N ASP A 229 11.01 7.48 27.22
CA ASP A 229 11.78 6.67 28.18
C ASP A 229 12.73 5.63 27.53
N GLY A 230 12.66 5.50 26.20
CA GLY A 230 13.48 4.59 25.39
C GLY A 230 12.98 3.15 25.37
N LEU A 231 11.82 2.89 25.96
CA LEU A 231 11.10 1.63 25.94
C LEU A 231 9.80 1.77 25.14
N ILE A 232 9.21 0.63 24.79
CA ILE A 232 7.82 0.54 24.37
C ILE A 232 7.12 -0.31 25.42
N ASN A 233 6.13 0.27 26.09
CA ASN A 233 5.28 -0.39 27.07
C ASN A 233 3.95 -0.84 26.40
N LEU A 234 3.09 -1.51 27.16
CA LEU A 234 1.85 -2.07 26.61
C LEU A 234 0.87 -0.98 26.13
N ASP A 235 0.81 0.17 26.81
CA ASP A 235 -0.10 1.25 26.42
C ASP A 235 0.37 1.91 25.11
N GLU A 236 1.68 2.08 24.93
CA GLU A 236 2.31 2.58 23.71
C GLU A 236 2.18 1.61 22.54
N LEU A 237 2.32 0.30 22.81
CA LEU A 237 2.06 -0.73 21.82
C LEU A 237 0.59 -0.72 21.38
N ASN A 238 -0.34 -0.61 22.33
CA ASN A 238 -1.78 -0.51 22.03
C ASN A 238 -2.12 0.76 21.23
N GLN A 239 -1.46 1.88 21.52
CA GLN A 239 -1.59 3.10 20.73
C GLN A 239 -1.05 2.89 19.32
N SER A 240 0.11 2.27 19.16
CA SER A 240 0.69 1.95 17.85
C SER A 240 -0.22 1.00 17.05
N TYR A 241 -0.88 0.04 17.72
CA TYR A 241 -1.88 -0.81 17.08
C TYR A 241 -3.11 -0.01 16.62
N SER A 242 -3.57 0.94 17.44
CA SER A 242 -4.62 1.88 17.02
C SER A 242 -4.17 2.73 15.83
N ASP A 243 -2.91 3.18 15.80
CA ASP A 243 -2.35 3.96 14.69
C ASP A 243 -2.31 3.13 13.41
N TYR A 244 -1.96 1.84 13.50
CA TYR A 244 -2.07 0.87 12.41
C TYR A 244 -3.52 0.72 11.91
N GLU A 245 -4.48 0.45 12.80
CA GLU A 245 -5.90 0.28 12.44
C GLU A 245 -6.49 1.55 11.79
N ASN A 246 -5.94 2.73 12.12
CA ASN A 246 -6.35 4.01 11.53
C ASN A 246 -5.52 4.41 10.29
N GLY A 247 -4.56 3.59 9.86
CA GLY A 247 -3.68 3.85 8.71
C GLY A 247 -2.71 5.02 8.90
N VAL A 248 -2.35 5.33 10.15
CA VAL A 248 -1.30 6.32 10.50
C VAL A 248 0.09 5.72 10.31
N ILE A 249 0.23 4.42 10.60
CA ILE A 249 1.43 3.62 10.33
C ILE A 249 1.04 2.37 9.53
N THR A 250 1.98 1.79 8.79
CA THR A 250 1.76 0.49 8.11
C THR A 250 1.86 -0.66 9.09
N GLU A 251 1.44 -1.84 8.67
CA GLU A 251 1.59 -3.05 9.48
C GLU A 251 3.07 -3.37 9.72
N GLU A 252 3.94 -3.18 8.73
CA GLU A 252 5.38 -3.42 8.86
C GLU A 252 6.03 -2.42 9.83
N GLU A 253 5.55 -1.18 9.85
CA GLU A 253 5.95 -0.19 10.85
C GLU A 253 5.47 -0.59 12.25
N PHE A 254 4.25 -1.13 12.37
CA PHE A 254 3.74 -1.64 13.64
C PHE A 254 4.49 -2.90 14.12
N ASP A 255 4.82 -3.83 13.23
CA ASP A 255 5.62 -5.01 13.52
C ASP A 255 7.02 -4.60 14.01
N PHE A 256 7.62 -3.58 13.38
CA PHE A 256 8.89 -3.00 13.81
C PHE A 256 8.83 -2.35 15.21
N VAL A 257 7.73 -1.66 15.54
CA VAL A 257 7.49 -1.14 16.90
C VAL A 257 7.27 -2.28 17.90
N SER A 258 6.56 -3.33 17.49
CA SER A 258 6.29 -4.53 18.29
C SER A 258 7.57 -5.26 18.66
N ASP A 259 8.56 -5.31 17.75
CA ASP A 259 9.88 -5.85 18.05
C ASP A 259 10.57 -5.08 19.18
N ALA A 260 10.46 -3.74 19.21
CA ALA A 260 11.03 -2.95 20.30
C ALA A 260 10.34 -3.24 21.65
N TYR A 261 9.03 -3.49 21.65
CA TYR A 261 8.31 -3.96 22.83
C TYR A 261 8.79 -5.37 23.29
N ILE A 262 8.90 -6.32 22.35
CA ILE A 262 9.26 -7.71 22.63
C ILE A 262 10.71 -7.84 23.11
N TYR A 263 11.63 -7.16 22.44
CA TYR A 263 13.07 -7.31 22.67
C TYR A 263 13.63 -6.34 23.72
N GLY A 264 12.80 -5.48 24.30
CA GLY A 264 13.16 -4.72 25.50
C GLY A 264 13.73 -3.33 25.24
N GLY A 265 13.26 -2.66 24.19
CA GLY A 265 13.38 -1.21 24.02
C GLY A 265 13.97 -0.77 22.68
N VAL A 266 13.87 0.53 22.45
CA VAL A 266 14.25 1.21 21.20
C VAL A 266 15.71 0.92 20.84
N ASN A 267 16.63 1.02 21.81
CA ASN A 267 18.05 0.78 21.56
C ASN A 267 18.45 -0.69 21.40
N VAL A 268 17.54 -1.64 21.65
CA VAL A 268 17.78 -3.06 21.37
C VAL A 268 17.57 -3.35 19.89
N VAL A 269 16.46 -2.85 19.35
CA VAL A 269 16.15 -2.98 17.91
C VAL A 269 17.03 -2.05 17.09
N CYS A 270 17.19 -0.81 17.55
CA CYS A 270 17.98 0.20 16.88
C CYS A 270 18.99 0.89 17.79
N PRO A 271 20.21 0.34 17.89
CA PRO A 271 21.25 0.87 18.76
C PRO A 271 21.57 2.34 18.46
N GLY A 272 21.32 3.21 19.45
CA GLY A 272 21.67 4.63 19.38
C GLY A 272 20.55 5.56 18.93
N CYS A 273 19.35 5.05 18.62
CA CYS A 273 18.21 5.92 18.28
C CYS A 273 17.76 6.77 19.48
N TRP A 274 17.79 6.22 20.70
CA TRP A 274 17.34 6.93 21.88
C TRP A 274 18.49 7.31 22.80
N GLU A 275 18.57 8.59 23.14
CA GLU A 275 19.45 9.11 24.18
C GLU A 275 18.62 9.60 25.37
N ALA A 276 18.96 9.14 26.57
CA ALA A 276 18.28 9.59 27.78
C ALA A 276 18.42 11.12 27.91
N PRO A 277 17.32 11.84 28.24
CA PRO A 277 17.40 13.27 28.52
C PRO A 277 18.47 13.53 29.58
N PRO A 278 19.31 14.57 29.42
CA PRO A 278 20.34 14.88 30.40
C PRO A 278 19.68 15.07 31.77
N LYS A 279 20.09 14.26 32.75
CA LYS A 279 19.57 14.33 34.11
C LYS A 279 19.78 15.76 34.63
N LYS A 280 18.68 16.47 34.92
CA LYS A 280 18.76 17.77 35.60
C LYS A 280 19.34 17.55 36.99
N THR A 281 20.61 17.93 37.17
CA THR A 281 21.23 17.94 38.48
C THR A 281 20.58 19.04 39.33
N VAL A 282 19.73 18.65 40.28
CA VAL A 282 19.20 19.58 41.27
C VAL A 282 20.31 19.82 42.29
N THR A 283 20.99 20.95 42.16
CA THR A 283 21.97 21.38 43.16
C THR A 283 21.20 21.91 44.37
N PHE A 284 21.17 21.12 45.45
CA PHE A 284 20.72 21.63 46.74
C PHE A 284 21.79 22.59 47.27
N THR A 285 21.49 23.89 47.29
CA THR A 285 22.32 24.84 48.03
C THR A 285 22.18 24.52 49.51
N PRO A 286 23.27 24.18 50.24
CA PRO A 286 23.18 23.95 51.67
C PRO A 286 22.65 25.22 52.33
N VAL A 287 21.53 25.11 53.05
CA VAL A 287 21.05 26.21 53.90
C VAL A 287 22.11 26.40 55.00
N PRO A 288 22.67 27.61 55.17
CA PRO A 288 23.60 27.88 56.25
C PRO A 288 22.96 27.51 57.60
N ALA A 289 23.71 26.79 58.44
CA ALA A 289 23.25 26.46 59.78
C ALA A 289 22.90 27.75 60.54
N GLY A 290 21.61 27.95 60.83
CA GLY A 290 21.10 29.12 61.56
C GLY A 290 20.16 30.04 60.79
N ALA A 291 19.83 29.76 59.52
CA ALA A 291 18.79 30.52 58.83
C ALA A 291 17.38 30.13 59.32
N THR A 292 16.70 31.05 60.04
CA THR A 292 15.27 30.94 60.34
C THR A 292 14.45 31.23 59.09
N VAL A 293 13.62 30.27 58.70
CA VAL A 293 12.57 30.44 57.68
C VAL A 293 11.42 31.19 58.31
N THR A 294 11.17 32.44 57.90
CA THR A 294 9.88 33.11 58.12
C THR A 294 8.95 32.72 56.98
N VAL A 295 7.81 32.14 57.35
CA VAL A 295 6.71 31.82 56.44
C VAL A 295 5.77 33.02 56.47
N ASP A 296 5.54 33.65 55.32
CA ASP A 296 4.39 34.54 55.08
C ASP A 296 3.18 33.71 54.62
#